data_AF-A0A964V622-F1
#
_entry.id   AF-A0A964V622-F1
#
_cell.length_a   1.000
_cell.length_b   1.000
_cell.length_c   1.000
_cell.angle_alpha   90.00
_cell.angle_beta   90.00
_cell.angle_gamma   90.00
#
_symmetry.space_group_name_H-M   'P 1'
#
loop_
_entity.id
_entity.type
_entity.pdbx_description
1 polymer ?
#
loop_
_entity_poly.entity_id
_entity_poly.type
_entity_poly.pdbx_seq_one_letter_code
_entity_poly.pdbx_strand_id
1 'polypeptide(L)'
;MSPENPSWWRLGHVWLLIAGPALVVVASLVTAWIAVAHPDPVLSEDYDRQGLEINKTLHQEVERSRMPAQQARNHASTPIDAPVRRGP
;
A
#
# COMPACT_ATOMS: atom_id res chain seq x y z
N MET A 1 -69.48 -16.26 9.53
CA MET A 1 -68.14 -16.86 9.61
C MET A 1 -67.20 -15.85 10.24
N SER A 2 -66.54 -16.18 11.35
CA SER A 2 -65.45 -15.34 11.86
C SER A 2 -64.28 -15.44 10.87
N PRO A 3 -63.63 -14.34 10.49
CA PRO A 3 -62.47 -14.39 9.61
C PRO A 3 -61.33 -15.11 10.34
N GLU A 4 -60.86 -16.21 9.77
CA GLU A 4 -59.69 -16.92 10.27
C GLU A 4 -58.45 -16.11 9.87
N ASN A 5 -57.78 -15.49 10.85
CA ASN A 5 -56.56 -14.74 10.62
C ASN A 5 -55.36 -15.60 11.03
N PRO A 6 -54.60 -16.18 10.08
CA PRO A 6 -53.47 -17.03 10.43
C PRO A 6 -52.40 -16.22 11.16
N SER A 7 -51.88 -16.77 12.25
CA SER A 7 -50.77 -16.18 12.99
C SER A 7 -49.55 -15.93 12.09
N TRP A 8 -48.95 -14.74 12.20
CA TRP A 8 -47.93 -14.23 11.28
C TRP A 8 -46.74 -15.17 11.05
N TRP A 9 -46.30 -15.91 12.06
CA TRP A 9 -45.15 -16.82 11.97
C TRP A 9 -45.40 -18.05 11.08
N ARG A 10 -46.66 -18.35 10.75
CA ARG A 10 -47.04 -19.45 9.84
C ARG A 10 -46.94 -19.04 8.37
N LEU A 11 -46.83 -17.73 8.06
CA LEU A 11 -46.72 -17.24 6.69
C LEU A 11 -45.25 -17.24 6.25
N GLY A 12 -44.90 -18.09 5.28
CA GLY A 12 -43.53 -18.23 4.77
C GLY A 12 -42.90 -16.93 4.25
N HIS A 13 -43.71 -16.03 3.68
CA HIS A 13 -43.25 -14.74 3.17
C HIS A 13 -42.71 -13.80 4.27
N VAL A 14 -43.20 -13.93 5.51
CA VAL A 14 -42.68 -13.13 6.64
C VAL A 14 -41.23 -13.51 6.94
N TRP A 15 -40.89 -14.78 6.81
CA TRP A 15 -39.52 -15.25 6.94
C TRP A 15 -38.61 -14.73 5.83
N LEU A 16 -39.10 -14.56 4.60
CA LEU A 16 -38.32 -13.95 3.51
C LEU A 16 -37.91 -12.51 3.85
N LEU A 17 -38.84 -11.74 4.44
CA LEU A 17 -38.58 -10.36 4.86
C LEU A 17 -37.60 -10.28 6.03
N ILE A 18 -37.68 -11.22 6.98
CA ILE A 18 -36.75 -11.28 8.12
C ILE A 18 -35.38 -11.82 7.71
N ALA A 19 -35.32 -12.75 6.75
CA ALA A 19 -34.11 -13.41 6.32
C ALA A 19 -33.08 -12.42 5.72
N GLY A 20 -33.52 -11.42 4.97
CA GLY A 20 -32.62 -10.41 4.39
C GLY A 20 -31.81 -9.66 5.46
N PRO A 21 -32.46 -8.94 6.39
CA PRO A 21 -31.75 -8.27 7.49
C PRO A 21 -30.98 -9.23 8.39
N ALA A 22 -31.55 -10.40 8.72
CA ALA A 22 -30.87 -11.39 9.55
C ALA A 22 -29.57 -11.88 8.90
N LEU A 23 -29.56 -12.11 7.59
CA LEU A 23 -28.37 -12.52 6.85
C LEU A 23 -27.27 -11.46 6.92
N VAL A 24 -27.62 -10.18 6.78
CA VAL A 24 -26.65 -9.07 6.86
C VAL A 24 -26.05 -8.97 8.27
N VAL A 25 -26.84 -9.16 9.32
CA VAL A 25 -26.34 -9.18 10.71
C VAL A 25 -25.38 -10.35 10.93
N VAL A 26 -25.68 -11.54 10.41
CA VAL A 26 -24.77 -12.68 10.50
C VAL A 26 -23.47 -12.40 9.73
N ALA A 27 -23.57 -11.86 8.51
CA ALA A 27 -22.41 -11.52 7.70
C ALA A 27 -21.51 -10.48 8.40
N SER A 28 -22.08 -9.44 9.00
CA SER A 28 -21.30 -8.41 9.71
C SER A 28 -20.56 -8.98 10.92
N LEU A 29 -21.20 -9.87 11.69
CA LEU A 29 -20.55 -10.57 12.80
C LEU A 29 -19.41 -11.48 12.32
N VAL A 30 -19.60 -12.21 11.22
CA VAL A 30 -18.54 -13.03 10.61
C VAL A 30 -17.36 -12.16 10.18
N THR A 31 -17.61 -11.05 9.50
CA THR A 31 -16.55 -10.11 9.10
C THR A 31 -15.82 -9.54 10.31
N ALA A 32 -16.55 -9.12 11.35
CA ALA A 32 -15.96 -8.62 12.58
C ALA A 32 -15.09 -9.69 13.27
N TRP A 33 -15.56 -10.95 13.27
CA TRP A 33 -14.80 -12.06 13.82
C TRP A 33 -13.50 -12.31 13.04
N ILE A 34 -13.55 -12.30 11.70
CA ILE A 34 -12.35 -12.43 10.86
C ILE A 34 -11.33 -11.33 11.18
N ALA A 35 -11.80 -10.08 11.29
CA ALA A 35 -10.96 -8.92 11.56
C ALA A 35 -10.24 -9.01 12.92
N VAL A 36 -10.91 -9.54 13.95
CA VAL A 36 -10.31 -9.70 15.29
C VAL A 36 -9.43 -10.94 15.36
N ALA A 37 -9.78 -12.02 14.66
CA ALA A 37 -9.04 -13.28 14.69
C ALA A 37 -7.72 -13.22 13.91
N HIS A 38 -7.64 -12.39 12.86
CA HIS A 38 -6.46 -12.24 12.01
C HIS A 38 -6.06 -10.76 11.91
N PRO A 39 -5.54 -10.16 13.00
CA PRO A 39 -5.05 -8.80 12.94
C PRO A 39 -3.85 -8.75 11.99
N ASP A 40 -3.92 -7.86 10.99
CA ASP A 40 -2.75 -7.58 10.16
C ASP A 40 -1.61 -7.07 11.07
N PRO A 41 -0.39 -7.61 10.91
CA PRO A 41 0.74 -7.16 11.71
C PRO A 41 0.95 -5.67 11.48
N VAL A 42 0.96 -4.91 12.58
CA VAL A 42 1.23 -3.47 12.53
C VAL A 42 2.64 -3.28 11.96
N LEU A 43 2.76 -2.59 10.83
CA LEU A 43 4.07 -2.24 10.27
C LEU A 43 4.81 -1.44 11.32
N SER A 44 5.98 -1.92 11.74
CA SER A 44 6.82 -1.21 12.69
C SER A 44 7.37 0.06 12.04
N GLU A 45 7.73 1.06 12.86
CA GLU A 45 8.39 2.28 12.40
C GLU A 45 9.69 1.99 11.60
N ASP A 46 10.27 0.81 11.83
CA ASP A 46 11.43 0.32 11.10
C ASP A 46 11.10 -0.05 9.65
N TYR A 47 9.85 -0.43 9.32
CA TYR A 47 9.42 -0.69 7.94
C TYR A 47 9.39 0.60 7.10
N ASP A 48 8.87 1.69 7.66
CA ASP A 48 8.91 3.02 7.01
C ASP A 48 10.35 3.50 6.83
N ARG A 49 11.19 3.34 7.86
CA ARG A 49 12.63 3.66 7.77
C ARG A 49 13.32 2.82 6.70
N GLN A 50 13.03 1.53 6.65
CA GLN A 50 13.61 0.62 5.67
C GLN A 50 13.17 0.99 4.24
N GLY A 51 11.91 1.37 4.03
CA GLY A 51 11.43 1.88 2.74
C GLY A 51 12.13 3.17 2.31
N LEU A 52 12.33 4.12 3.24
CA LEU A 52 13.06 5.36 3.00
C LEU A 52 14.55 5.12 2.72
N GLU A 53 15.16 4.19 3.44
CA GLU A 53 16.57 3.83 3.28
C GLU A 53 16.84 3.12 1.95
N ILE A 54 15.97 2.20 1.53
CA ILE A 54 16.07 1.54 0.22
C ILE A 54 16.03 2.58 -0.91
N ASN A 55 15.19 3.61 -0.79
CA ASN A 55 15.13 4.67 -1.78
C ASN A 55 16.45 5.46 -1.84
N LYS A 56 17.03 5.79 -0.68
CA LYS A 56 18.32 6.49 -0.59
C LYS A 56 19.48 5.66 -1.17
N THR A 57 19.55 4.37 -0.86
CA THR A 57 20.63 3.51 -1.35
C THR A 57 20.54 3.32 -2.87
N LEU A 58 19.34 3.10 -3.42
CA LEU A 58 19.12 3.04 -4.86
C LEU A 58 19.53 4.34 -5.58
N HIS A 59 19.15 5.50 -5.03
CA HIS A 59 19.56 6.79 -5.57
C HIS A 59 21.09 6.97 -5.56
N GLN A 60 21.75 6.65 -4.45
CA GLN A 60 23.22 6.71 -4.35
C GLN A 60 23.92 5.75 -5.31
N GLU A 61 23.36 4.56 -5.53
CA GLU A 61 23.92 3.57 -6.46
C GLU A 61 23.80 4.05 -7.91
N VAL A 62 22.64 4.59 -8.29
CA VAL A 62 22.43 5.22 -9.61
C VAL A 62 23.37 6.40 -9.82
N GLU A 63 23.59 7.24 -8.80
CA GLU A 63 24.56 8.33 -8.86
C GLU A 63 25.99 7.79 -9.05
N ARG A 64 26.41 6.80 -8.26
CA ARG A 64 27.72 6.12 -8.40
C ARG A 64 27.94 5.54 -9.78
N SER A 65 26.96 4.85 -10.35
CA SER A 65 27.05 4.30 -11.70
C SER A 65 27.19 5.39 -12.78
N ARG A 66 26.70 6.60 -12.52
CA ARG A 66 26.82 7.75 -13.42
C ARG A 66 28.14 8.51 -13.26
N MET A 67 28.87 8.35 -12.16
CA MET A 67 30.12 9.10 -11.91
C MET A 67 31.18 8.91 -13.00
N PRO A 68 31.51 7.69 -13.49
CA PRO A 68 32.50 7.52 -14.56
C PRO A 68 32.07 8.19 -15.87
N ALA A 69 30.78 8.12 -16.19
CA ALA A 69 30.22 8.76 -17.38
C ALA A 69 30.27 10.30 -17.28
N GLN A 70 30.00 10.85 -16.09
CA GLN A 70 30.16 12.29 -15.82
C GLN A 70 31.63 12.72 -15.90
N GLN A 71 32.54 11.95 -15.30
CA GLN A 71 33.98 12.23 -15.34
C GLN A 71 34.54 12.19 -16.77
N ALA A 72 34.15 11.21 -17.59
CA ALA A 72 34.53 11.14 -18.99
C ALA A 72 34.03 12.35 -19.80
N ARG A 73 32.78 12.78 -19.59
CA ARG A 73 32.24 14.01 -20.22
C ARG A 73 33.02 15.26 -19.80
N ASN A 74 33.36 15.37 -18.51
CA ASN A 74 34.13 16.49 -17.99
C ASN A 74 35.57 16.51 -18.55
N HIS A 75 36.22 15.35 -18.65
CA HIS A 75 37.56 15.22 -19.22
C HIS A 75 37.62 15.57 -20.72
N ALA A 76 36.54 15.35 -21.48
CA ALA A 76 36.46 15.76 -22.89
C ALA A 76 36.28 17.29 -23.07
N SER A 77 35.85 17.98 -22.02
CA SER A 77 35.56 19.43 -22.05
C SER A 77 36.73 20.28 -21.53
N THR A 78 37.78 19.66 -20.96
CA THR A 78 39.03 20.34 -20.62
C THR A 78 39.79 20.72 -21.89
N PRO A 79 40.04 22.02 -22.16
CA PRO A 79 40.81 22.44 -23.33
C PRO A 79 42.25 21.94 -23.24
N ILE A 80 42.77 21.36 -24.32
CA ILE A 80 44.15 20.85 -24.41
C ILE A 80 45.19 21.98 -24.33
N ASP A 81 44.78 23.24 -24.54
CA ASP A 81 45.64 24.42 -24.59
C ASP A 81 45.58 25.32 -23.34
N ALA A 82 45.26 24.79 -22.15
CA ALA A 82 45.38 25.59 -20.92
C ALA A 82 46.83 26.09 -20.79
N PRO A 83 47.11 27.41 -20.90
CA PRO A 83 48.47 27.90 -20.98
C PRO A 83 49.19 27.59 -19.67
N VAL A 84 50.27 26.80 -19.75
CA VAL A 84 51.19 26.61 -18.63
C VAL A 84 51.78 27.98 -18.31
N ARG A 85 51.28 28.61 -17.24
CA ARG A 85 51.85 29.85 -16.69
C ARG A 85 53.23 29.53 -16.14
N ARG A 86 54.26 29.57 -16.99
CA ARG A 86 55.66 29.59 -16.55
C ARG A 86 55.91 30.96 -15.93
N GLY A 87 56.02 31.00 -14.60
CA GLY A 87 56.43 32.18 -13.85
C GLY A 87 57.88 32.57 -14.14
N PRO A 88 58.28 33.81 -13.82
CA PRO A 88 59.59 34.38 -14.12
C PRO A 88 60.74 33.65 -13.39
#